data_AF-A0A9W9EZB9-F1
#
_entry.id   AF-A0A9W9EZB9-F1
#
_cell.length_a   1.000
_cell.length_b   1.000
_cell.length_c   1.000
_cell.angle_alpha   90.00
_cell.angle_beta   90.00
_cell.angle_gamma   90.00
#
_symmetry.space_group_name_H-M   'P 1'
#
loop_
_entity.id
_entity.type
_entity.pdbx_description
1 polymer ?
#
loop_
_entity_poly.entity_id
_entity_poly.type
_entity_poly.pdbx_seq_one_letter_code
_entity_poly.pdbx_strand_id
1 'polypeptide(L)'
;MPESCWQQVRTYADHLGHRVVLEQYVSPDYEPEPEDIIPIQVYSLVPLDDDHRELRMYLMQTFWNDEVKPLFEIYSYCPPDGFACIEHNRIEIARRKQQHRSGVENPLPLIPRFTRPTDYSTVGFCVLLRSHSYRLGHVQNSDKLAELGEGPDLLYFNRSFSSTRSDVDAAQHSIEGGESLSSEAFELATERLTDQIYIGQVIILDIFNNVDDHPERHALDVDEGEPPSSDLPTEEQIRDQLGQETSVGGCSLDPTFQVSQDADIVTVTNTPEGKTSDIQYIVHAAFLSSIRDAAGPSLLESTAHLFTASMFSHLPANKTLTLKFFIPKSPSCKTKKRTEKILFPSAPCTKFPAGDDQPPTAKRISPQKPEKYIINSKGKSCDLFRMFTVVLDRAKFVSEAGVYFYMTDWSSQSRDPDPYSEVCSDDTEIVRGVDMNTVAGRLGVVVLEE
;
A
#
# COMPACT_ATOMS: atom_id res chain seq x y z
N MET A 1 -30.73 8.37 -17.07
CA MET A 1 -31.32 7.51 -16.02
C MET A 1 -32.36 8.35 -15.27
N PRO A 2 -33.62 7.90 -15.12
CA PRO A 2 -34.62 8.66 -14.37
C PRO A 2 -34.26 8.70 -12.87
N GLU A 3 -34.44 9.87 -12.23
CA GLU A 3 -34.12 10.16 -10.81
C GLU A 3 -34.86 9.26 -9.80
N SER A 4 -35.87 8.50 -10.23
CA SER A 4 -36.82 7.77 -9.37
C SER A 4 -36.33 6.44 -8.80
N CYS A 5 -35.13 5.98 -9.18
CA CYS A 5 -34.63 4.65 -8.82
C CYS A 5 -33.70 4.63 -7.61
N TRP A 6 -33.30 5.79 -7.05
CA TRP A 6 -32.40 5.82 -5.90
C TRP A 6 -33.15 6.01 -4.59
N GLN A 7 -32.84 5.18 -3.59
CA GLN A 7 -33.42 5.24 -2.26
C GLN A 7 -32.34 5.33 -1.19
N GLN A 8 -32.49 6.27 -0.27
CA GLN A 8 -31.69 6.30 0.96
C GLN A 8 -32.23 5.22 1.92
N VAL A 9 -31.46 4.16 2.12
CA VAL A 9 -31.83 2.99 2.93
C VAL A 9 -31.60 3.24 4.42
N ARG A 10 -30.46 3.84 4.76
CA ARG A 10 -30.06 4.07 6.16
C ARG A 10 -29.20 5.32 6.28
N THR A 11 -29.25 5.97 7.44
CA THR A 11 -28.27 6.96 7.86
C THR A 11 -27.79 6.61 9.26
N TYR A 12 -26.49 6.68 9.50
CA TYR A 12 -25.87 6.37 10.79
C TYR A 12 -24.56 7.14 10.94
N ALA A 13 -23.89 6.96 12.09
CA ALA A 13 -22.61 7.58 12.37
C ALA A 13 -21.47 6.56 12.30
N ASP A 14 -20.34 6.95 11.70
CA ASP A 14 -19.08 6.20 11.76
C ASP A 14 -18.51 6.19 13.19
N HIS A 15 -17.34 5.57 13.38
CA HIS A 15 -16.72 5.45 14.70
C HIS A 15 -16.25 6.79 15.28
N LEU A 16 -16.10 7.83 14.45
CA LEU A 16 -15.74 9.19 14.86
C LEU A 16 -16.96 10.11 15.00
N GLY A 17 -18.16 9.62 14.66
CA GLY A 17 -19.40 10.38 14.75
C GLY A 17 -19.81 11.11 13.46
N HIS A 18 -19.07 10.95 12.34
CA HIS A 18 -19.47 11.57 11.08
C HIS A 18 -20.63 10.81 10.44
N ARG A 19 -21.46 11.53 9.69
CA ARG A 19 -22.62 10.98 8.99
C ARG A 19 -22.17 10.02 7.89
N VAL A 20 -22.82 8.87 7.81
CA VAL A 20 -22.73 7.91 6.72
C VAL A 20 -24.12 7.71 6.13
N VAL A 21 -24.23 7.79 4.82
CA VAL A 21 -25.48 7.62 4.08
C VAL A 21 -25.38 6.36 3.22
N LEU A 22 -26.32 5.45 3.42
CA LEU A 22 -26.43 4.23 2.62
C LEU A 22 -27.52 4.43 1.57
N GLU A 23 -27.13 4.41 0.29
CA GLU A 23 -28.02 4.64 -0.85
C GLU A 23 -28.01 3.44 -1.79
N GLN A 24 -29.19 2.95 -2.16
CA GLN A 24 -29.37 1.79 -3.03
C GLN A 24 -30.06 2.19 -4.32
N TYR A 25 -29.58 1.65 -5.43
CA TYR A 25 -30.31 1.69 -6.68
C TYR A 25 -31.38 0.58 -6.70
N VAL A 26 -32.65 0.98 -6.72
CA VAL A 26 -33.82 0.11 -6.72
C VAL A 26 -34.52 0.21 -8.07
N SER A 27 -34.75 -0.95 -8.71
CA SER A 27 -35.62 -1.02 -9.88
C SER A 27 -37.01 -1.44 -9.44
N PRO A 28 -38.09 -0.72 -9.81
CA PRO A 28 -39.45 -1.05 -9.38
C PRO A 28 -39.89 -2.50 -9.70
N ASP A 29 -39.32 -3.07 -10.76
CA ASP A 29 -39.67 -4.40 -11.26
C ASP A 29 -38.71 -5.51 -10.79
N TYR A 30 -37.72 -5.18 -9.96
CA TYR A 30 -36.69 -6.12 -9.52
C TYR A 30 -36.18 -5.81 -8.09
N GLU A 31 -36.48 -6.72 -7.16
CA GLU A 31 -35.90 -6.74 -5.83
C GLU A 31 -34.64 -7.61 -5.86
N PRO A 32 -33.43 -7.06 -5.64
CA PRO A 32 -32.21 -7.85 -5.66
C PRO A 32 -32.17 -8.83 -4.48
N GLU A 33 -31.63 -10.03 -4.70
CA GLU A 33 -31.38 -10.95 -3.60
C GLU A 33 -30.35 -10.33 -2.64
N PRO A 34 -30.43 -10.57 -1.31
CA PRO A 34 -29.49 -9.99 -0.34
C PRO A 34 -28.02 -10.25 -0.66
N GLU A 35 -27.72 -11.37 -1.33
CA GLU A 35 -26.39 -11.80 -1.75
C GLU A 35 -25.83 -10.94 -2.91
N ASP A 36 -26.72 -10.32 -3.70
CA ASP A 36 -26.37 -9.45 -4.83
C ASP A 36 -26.11 -8.00 -4.42
N ILE A 37 -26.35 -7.67 -3.14
CA ILE A 37 -26.24 -6.32 -2.60
C ILE A 37 -24.89 -6.15 -1.89
N ILE A 38 -23.91 -5.60 -2.62
CA ILE A 38 -22.57 -5.33 -2.08
C ILE A 38 -22.38 -3.83 -1.85
N PRO A 39 -22.23 -3.38 -0.58
CA PRO A 39 -21.94 -1.98 -0.29
C PRO A 39 -20.50 -1.62 -0.67
N ILE A 40 -20.34 -0.62 -1.55
CA ILE A 40 -19.06 0.05 -1.78
C ILE A 40 -18.95 1.26 -0.88
N GLN A 41 -17.87 1.33 -0.11
CA GLN A 41 -17.56 2.51 0.70
C GLN A 41 -16.96 3.61 -0.20
N VAL A 42 -17.57 4.79 -0.14
CA VAL A 42 -17.16 5.97 -0.90
C VAL A 42 -16.74 7.07 0.07
N TYR A 43 -15.48 7.49 -0.02
CA TYR A 43 -14.89 8.58 0.74
C TYR A 43 -14.52 9.74 -0.19
N SER A 44 -14.22 10.91 0.38
CA SER A 44 -13.75 12.05 -0.38
C SER A 44 -12.70 12.88 0.38
N LEU A 45 -11.67 13.33 -0.34
CA LEU A 45 -10.71 14.33 0.13
C LEU A 45 -11.28 15.75 0.14
N VAL A 46 -12.45 15.95 -0.46
CA VAL A 46 -13.17 17.21 -0.48
C VAL A 46 -14.56 17.03 0.14
N PRO A 47 -15.16 18.08 0.74
CA PRO A 47 -16.52 17.97 1.24
C PRO A 47 -17.50 17.60 0.12
N LEU A 48 -18.36 16.61 0.36
CA LEU A 48 -19.42 16.23 -0.58
C LEU A 48 -20.62 17.17 -0.46
N ASP A 49 -21.39 17.29 -1.54
CA ASP A 49 -22.66 17.99 -1.54
C ASP A 49 -23.73 17.14 -0.83
N ASP A 50 -24.70 17.78 -0.16
CA ASP A 50 -25.79 17.07 0.54
C ASP A 50 -26.69 16.25 -0.41
N ASP A 51 -26.82 16.69 -1.67
CA ASP A 51 -27.49 15.94 -2.73
C ASP A 51 -26.46 15.14 -3.54
N HIS A 52 -26.47 13.83 -3.38
CA HIS A 52 -25.57 12.92 -4.06
C HIS A 52 -25.95 12.62 -5.52
N ARG A 53 -26.92 13.33 -6.15
CA ARG A 53 -27.36 13.03 -7.52
C ARG A 53 -26.21 12.97 -8.53
N GLU A 54 -25.37 14.01 -8.57
CA GLU A 54 -24.25 14.06 -9.52
C GLU A 54 -23.21 12.98 -9.19
N LEU A 55 -22.95 12.75 -7.90
CA LEU A 55 -22.06 11.68 -7.44
C LEU A 55 -22.53 10.30 -7.91
N ARG A 56 -23.81 9.99 -7.75
CA ARG A 56 -24.39 8.72 -8.22
C ARG A 56 -24.24 8.54 -9.72
N MET A 57 -24.50 9.60 -10.50
CA MET A 57 -24.33 9.55 -11.96
C MET A 57 -22.87 9.39 -12.38
N TYR A 58 -21.95 9.98 -11.62
CA TYR A 58 -20.51 9.87 -11.83
C TYR A 58 -20.00 8.44 -11.55
N LEU A 59 -20.38 7.85 -10.41
CA LEU A 59 -19.99 6.49 -10.01
C LEU A 59 -20.68 5.39 -10.84
N MET A 60 -21.79 5.70 -11.52
CA MET A 60 -22.49 4.78 -12.43
C MET A 60 -22.34 5.17 -13.90
N GLN A 61 -21.40 6.04 -14.24
CA GLN A 61 -21.17 6.43 -15.62
C GLN A 61 -21.00 5.19 -16.51
N THR A 62 -21.67 5.19 -17.68
CA THR A 62 -21.63 4.10 -18.66
C THR A 62 -22.15 2.75 -18.15
N PHE A 63 -22.90 2.72 -17.05
CA PHE A 63 -23.60 1.53 -16.59
C PHE A 63 -24.78 1.14 -17.50
N TRP A 64 -24.83 -0.12 -17.90
CA TRP A 64 -25.82 -0.66 -18.85
C TRP A 64 -26.43 -2.01 -18.44
N ASN A 65 -25.97 -2.62 -17.34
CA ASN A 65 -26.43 -3.95 -16.94
C ASN A 65 -27.50 -3.86 -15.85
N ASP A 66 -28.72 -4.35 -16.10
CA ASP A 66 -29.78 -4.36 -15.10
C ASP A 66 -29.58 -5.37 -13.95
N GLU A 67 -28.58 -6.26 -14.02
CA GLU A 67 -28.38 -7.34 -13.05
C GLU A 67 -27.67 -6.89 -11.76
N VAL A 68 -26.81 -5.86 -11.81
CA VAL A 68 -26.07 -5.39 -10.62
C VAL A 68 -26.71 -4.13 -10.06
N LYS A 69 -27.22 -4.17 -8.84
CA LYS A 69 -27.83 -3.01 -8.19
C LYS A 69 -26.84 -2.40 -7.18
N PRO A 70 -26.11 -1.32 -7.52
CA PRO A 70 -25.09 -0.78 -6.62
C PRO A 70 -25.70 -0.29 -5.32
N LEU A 71 -25.01 -0.60 -4.23
CA LEU A 71 -25.22 -0.04 -2.90
C LEU A 71 -24.03 0.84 -2.56
N PHE A 72 -24.24 2.15 -2.44
CA PHE A 72 -23.19 3.09 -2.06
C PHE A 72 -23.30 3.47 -0.59
N GLU A 73 -22.21 3.31 0.13
CA GLU A 73 -22.05 3.72 1.51
C GLU A 73 -21.15 4.96 1.55
N ILE A 74 -21.78 6.14 1.59
CA ILE A 74 -21.15 7.43 1.37
C ILE A 74 -20.79 8.07 2.71
N TYR A 75 -19.49 8.30 2.94
CA TYR A 75 -18.95 8.87 4.16
C TYR A 75 -18.83 10.40 4.05
N SER A 76 -19.29 11.11 5.07
CA SER A 76 -19.01 12.55 5.22
C SER A 76 -17.66 12.84 5.88
N TYR A 77 -17.01 11.83 6.45
CA TYR A 77 -15.63 11.95 6.91
C TYR A 77 -14.73 12.30 5.73
N CYS A 78 -13.97 13.39 5.88
CA CYS A 78 -13.04 13.91 4.90
C CYS A 78 -11.62 13.49 5.29
N PRO A 79 -11.16 12.27 4.94
CA PRO A 79 -9.81 11.85 5.26
C PRO A 79 -8.79 12.81 4.63
N PRO A 80 -7.64 13.07 5.30
CA PRO A 80 -6.59 13.91 4.73
C PRO A 80 -5.88 13.27 3.52
N ASP A 81 -5.95 11.95 3.37
CA ASP A 81 -5.33 11.17 2.27
C ASP A 81 -5.86 9.72 2.24
N GLY A 82 -5.44 8.95 1.24
CA GLY A 82 -5.79 7.54 1.08
C GLY A 82 -5.34 6.62 2.22
N PHE A 83 -4.22 6.91 2.90
CA PHE A 83 -3.79 6.11 4.04
C PHE A 83 -4.73 6.31 5.23
N ALA A 84 -5.10 7.56 5.53
CA ALA A 84 -6.06 7.86 6.58
C ALA A 84 -7.47 7.32 6.25
N CYS A 85 -7.83 7.26 4.97
CA CYS A 85 -9.04 6.58 4.50
C CYS A 85 -9.01 5.08 4.81
N ILE A 86 -7.91 4.41 4.49
CA ILE A 86 -7.70 2.97 4.77
C ILE A 86 -7.75 2.69 6.27
N GLU A 87 -7.02 3.46 7.09
CA GLU A 87 -7.02 3.29 8.55
C GLU A 87 -8.42 3.49 9.15
N HIS A 88 -9.14 4.53 8.70
CA HIS A 88 -10.53 4.74 9.10
C HIS A 88 -11.41 3.53 8.76
N ASN A 89 -11.26 2.97 7.55
CA ASN A 89 -12.01 1.81 7.11
C ASN A 89 -11.68 0.55 7.93
N ARG A 90 -10.40 0.30 8.25
CA ARG A 90 -9.97 -0.81 9.12
C ARG A 90 -10.63 -0.75 10.50
N ILE A 91 -10.66 0.43 11.12
CA ILE A 91 -11.32 0.65 12.42
C ILE A 91 -12.83 0.40 12.30
N GLU A 92 -13.46 0.86 11.24
CA GLU A 92 -14.89 0.64 11.01
C GLU A 92 -15.21 -0.85 10.80
N ILE A 93 -14.39 -1.59 10.04
CA ILE A 93 -14.50 -3.05 9.89
C ILE A 93 -14.46 -3.73 11.26
N ALA A 94 -13.44 -3.44 12.08
CA ALA A 94 -13.27 -4.04 13.40
C ALA A 94 -14.45 -3.73 14.34
N ARG A 95 -14.86 -2.47 14.42
CA ARG A 95 -16.02 -2.02 15.21
C ARG A 95 -17.30 -2.74 14.80
N ARG A 96 -17.57 -2.86 13.50
CA ARG A 96 -18.79 -3.51 13.01
C ARG A 96 -18.78 -5.00 13.27
N LYS A 97 -17.66 -5.69 13.03
CA LYS A 97 -17.50 -7.11 13.43
C LYS A 97 -17.79 -7.30 14.92
N GLN A 98 -17.27 -6.42 15.77
CA GLN A 98 -17.54 -6.46 17.21
C GLN A 98 -19.04 -6.27 17.53
N GLN A 99 -19.74 -5.33 16.89
CA GLN A 99 -21.19 -5.13 17.09
C GLN A 99 -21.99 -6.39 16.75
N HIS A 100 -21.68 -7.04 15.62
CA HIS A 100 -22.32 -8.29 15.20
C HIS A 100 -22.04 -9.42 16.19
N ARG A 101 -20.79 -9.60 16.62
CA ARG A 101 -20.41 -10.60 17.64
C ARG A 101 -21.07 -10.34 19.00
N SER A 102 -21.30 -9.08 19.35
CA SER A 102 -21.92 -8.70 20.63
C SER A 102 -23.45 -8.80 20.63
N GLY A 103 -24.07 -9.06 19.48
CA GLY A 103 -25.52 -9.16 19.36
C GLY A 103 -26.27 -7.84 19.59
N VAL A 104 -25.65 -6.70 19.24
CA VAL A 104 -26.31 -5.38 19.33
C VAL A 104 -27.56 -5.38 18.46
N GLU A 105 -28.66 -4.81 18.96
CA GLU A 105 -29.90 -4.66 18.19
C GLU A 105 -29.68 -3.75 16.98
N ASN A 106 -29.99 -4.26 15.77
CA ASN A 106 -29.80 -3.56 14.49
C ASN A 106 -28.34 -3.10 14.23
N PRO A 107 -27.37 -4.03 14.14
CA PRO A 107 -25.97 -3.69 13.95
C PRO A 107 -25.75 -2.97 12.61
N LEU A 108 -24.64 -2.25 12.49
CA LEU A 108 -24.27 -1.60 11.22
C LEU A 108 -23.97 -2.66 10.13
N PRO A 109 -24.22 -2.37 8.84
CA PRO A 109 -23.93 -3.31 7.75
C PRO A 109 -22.43 -3.68 7.72
N LEU A 110 -22.13 -4.97 7.55
CA LEU A 110 -20.73 -5.41 7.46
C LEU A 110 -20.08 -4.91 6.16
N ILE A 111 -18.79 -4.62 6.23
CA ILE A 111 -17.99 -4.16 5.09
C ILE A 111 -17.42 -5.41 4.37
N PRO A 112 -17.74 -5.67 3.09
CA PRO A 112 -17.40 -6.89 2.36
C PRO A 112 -15.99 -6.84 1.77
N ARG A 113 -15.27 -7.97 1.76
CA ARG A 113 -13.99 -8.15 1.04
C ARG A 113 -14.25 -8.10 -0.47
N PHE A 114 -13.24 -7.65 -1.20
CA PHE A 114 -13.21 -7.64 -2.66
C PHE A 114 -12.01 -8.45 -3.16
N THR A 115 -12.22 -9.21 -4.21
CA THR A 115 -11.20 -9.87 -5.01
C THR A 115 -10.43 -8.82 -5.80
N ARG A 116 -9.13 -8.69 -5.53
CA ARG A 116 -8.25 -7.76 -6.22
C ARG A 116 -7.98 -8.28 -7.64
N PRO A 117 -8.20 -7.50 -8.71
CA PRO A 117 -8.04 -7.98 -10.08
C PRO A 117 -6.61 -8.46 -10.44
N THR A 118 -5.59 -7.94 -9.75
CA THR A 118 -4.19 -8.19 -10.09
C THR A 118 -3.68 -9.57 -9.69
N ASP A 119 -4.12 -10.09 -8.55
CA ASP A 119 -3.64 -11.37 -7.98
C ASP A 119 -4.75 -12.25 -7.41
N TYR A 120 -6.02 -11.86 -7.60
CA TYR A 120 -7.21 -12.53 -7.09
C TYR A 120 -7.24 -12.72 -5.56
N SER A 121 -6.43 -11.96 -4.81
CA SER A 121 -6.47 -11.96 -3.35
C SER A 121 -7.74 -11.26 -2.84
N THR A 122 -8.28 -11.71 -1.71
CA THR A 122 -9.43 -11.06 -1.07
C THR A 122 -8.95 -9.99 -0.08
N VAL A 123 -9.37 -8.74 -0.31
CA VAL A 123 -8.84 -7.55 0.38
C VAL A 123 -9.95 -6.57 0.78
N GLY A 124 -9.63 -5.56 1.57
CA GLY A 124 -10.46 -4.37 1.72
C GLY A 124 -10.43 -3.51 0.46
N PHE A 125 -11.54 -2.83 0.18
CA PHE A 125 -11.71 -1.97 -0.98
C PHE A 125 -12.53 -0.73 -0.61
N CYS A 126 -12.13 0.44 -1.12
CA CYS A 126 -12.97 1.63 -1.10
C CYS A 126 -12.61 2.60 -2.23
N VAL A 127 -13.56 3.46 -2.60
CA VAL A 127 -13.36 4.51 -3.60
C VAL A 127 -13.09 5.84 -2.88
N LEU A 128 -12.02 6.52 -3.27
CA LEU A 128 -11.66 7.83 -2.72
C LEU A 128 -11.72 8.91 -3.80
N LEU A 129 -12.68 9.83 -3.67
CA LEU A 129 -12.80 10.99 -4.55
C LEU A 129 -11.72 12.03 -4.18
N ARG A 130 -10.95 12.48 -5.16
CA ARG A 130 -9.87 13.45 -4.93
C ARG A 130 -10.29 14.91 -5.11
N SER A 131 -11.35 15.13 -5.88
CA SER A 131 -11.78 16.45 -6.30
C SER A 131 -13.31 16.52 -6.45
N HIS A 132 -13.82 17.70 -6.79
CA HIS A 132 -15.23 17.90 -7.12
C HIS A 132 -15.59 17.50 -8.56
N SER A 133 -14.74 16.75 -9.27
CA SER A 133 -15.02 16.28 -10.64
C SER A 133 -16.35 15.50 -10.74
N TYR A 134 -16.77 14.85 -9.65
CA TYR A 134 -18.07 14.16 -9.56
C TYR A 134 -19.27 15.07 -9.85
N ARG A 135 -19.16 16.40 -9.67
CA ARG A 135 -20.26 17.35 -9.89
C ARG A 135 -20.69 17.46 -11.35
N LEU A 136 -19.89 16.97 -12.29
CA LEU A 136 -20.27 16.86 -13.69
C LEU A 136 -21.26 15.74 -13.95
N GLY A 137 -21.38 14.77 -13.03
CA GLY A 137 -22.18 13.58 -13.24
C GLY A 137 -21.68 12.78 -14.43
N HIS A 138 -22.58 12.44 -15.35
CA HIS A 138 -22.25 11.68 -16.55
C HIS A 138 -21.75 12.60 -17.69
N VAL A 139 -20.45 12.53 -18.02
CA VAL A 139 -19.85 13.30 -19.11
C VAL A 139 -19.00 12.40 -20.01
N GLN A 140 -19.28 12.42 -21.32
CA GLN A 140 -18.55 11.63 -22.33
C GLN A 140 -17.29 12.34 -22.88
N ASN A 141 -16.94 13.50 -22.31
CA ASN A 141 -15.78 14.30 -22.72
C ASN A 141 -14.74 14.29 -21.59
N SER A 142 -13.64 13.56 -21.81
CA SER A 142 -12.52 13.41 -20.87
C SER A 142 -11.88 14.75 -20.50
N ASP A 143 -11.75 15.67 -21.47
CA ASP A 143 -11.07 16.95 -21.27
C ASP A 143 -11.84 17.84 -20.30
N LYS A 144 -13.18 17.84 -20.40
CA LYS A 144 -14.04 18.57 -19.45
C LYS A 144 -13.97 18.01 -18.02
N LEU A 145 -13.85 16.69 -17.88
CA LEU A 145 -13.68 16.04 -16.57
C LEU A 145 -12.31 16.41 -15.98
N ALA A 146 -11.26 16.36 -16.79
CA ALA A 146 -9.91 16.75 -16.40
C ALA A 146 -9.80 18.23 -16.00
N GLU A 147 -10.55 19.13 -16.66
CA GLU A 147 -10.61 20.56 -16.30
C GLU A 147 -11.15 20.82 -14.89
N LEU A 148 -12.03 19.95 -14.37
CA LEU A 148 -12.65 20.14 -13.05
C LEU A 148 -11.94 19.42 -11.90
N GLY A 149 -11.03 18.51 -12.21
CA GLY A 149 -10.13 17.94 -11.24
C GLY A 149 -9.70 16.52 -11.54
N GLU A 150 -9.04 15.93 -10.55
CA GLU A 150 -8.51 14.57 -10.60
C GLU A 150 -9.63 13.55 -10.44
N GLY A 151 -9.51 12.43 -11.17
CA GLY A 151 -10.35 11.25 -10.98
C GLY A 151 -10.15 10.59 -9.61
N PRO A 152 -11.01 9.63 -9.23
CA PRO A 152 -10.92 8.95 -7.96
C PRO A 152 -9.76 7.97 -7.91
N ASP A 153 -9.35 7.62 -6.70
CA ASP A 153 -8.46 6.50 -6.43
C ASP A 153 -9.29 5.28 -6.01
N LEU A 154 -8.92 4.11 -6.53
CA LEU A 154 -9.34 2.81 -6.03
C LEU A 154 -8.32 2.35 -4.99
N LEU A 155 -8.78 2.15 -3.76
CA LEU A 155 -7.93 1.79 -2.63
C LEU A 155 -8.15 0.33 -2.28
N TYR A 156 -7.13 -0.49 -2.54
CA TYR A 156 -7.08 -1.90 -2.12
C TYR A 156 -6.16 -2.02 -0.91
N PHE A 157 -6.55 -2.76 0.11
CA PHE A 157 -5.76 -2.83 1.34
C PHE A 157 -6.00 -4.11 2.11
N ASN A 158 -4.96 -4.60 2.80
CA ASN A 158 -5.17 -5.62 3.82
C ASN A 158 -6.03 -5.04 4.96
N ARG A 159 -6.96 -5.82 5.50
CA ARG A 159 -7.88 -5.37 6.55
C ARG A 159 -7.28 -5.42 7.95
N SER A 160 -6.24 -6.23 8.15
CA SER A 160 -5.62 -6.38 9.46
C SER A 160 -4.83 -5.14 9.86
N PHE A 161 -4.77 -4.88 11.17
CA PHE A 161 -3.90 -3.86 11.73
C PHE A 161 -2.44 -4.33 11.70
N SER A 162 -1.55 -3.41 11.36
CA SER A 162 -0.13 -3.70 11.26
C SER A 162 0.47 -4.13 12.61
N SER A 163 0.01 -3.56 13.73
CA SER A 163 0.54 -3.75 15.09
C SER A 163 0.39 -5.18 15.65
N THR A 164 -0.46 -6.03 15.07
CA THR A 164 -0.73 -7.38 15.57
C THR A 164 -0.12 -8.50 14.74
N ARG A 165 0.54 -8.19 13.61
CA ARG A 165 1.13 -9.23 12.75
C ARG A 165 2.51 -9.66 13.29
N SER A 166 2.52 -10.75 14.06
CA SER A 166 3.72 -11.58 14.25
C SER A 166 4.00 -12.44 13.01
N ASP A 167 2.94 -12.83 12.28
CA ASP A 167 3.00 -13.77 11.16
C ASP A 167 2.13 -13.32 9.98
N VAL A 168 2.39 -13.91 8.81
CA VAL A 168 1.54 -13.74 7.63
C VAL A 168 0.14 -14.27 7.91
N ASP A 169 -0.87 -13.55 7.45
CA ASP A 169 -2.25 -13.97 7.67
C ASP A 169 -2.48 -15.23 6.84
N ALA A 170 -2.56 -16.39 7.49
CA ALA A 170 -2.82 -17.69 6.87
C ALA A 170 -4.09 -17.66 5.98
N ALA A 171 -5.03 -16.75 6.27
CA ALA A 171 -6.24 -16.56 5.48
C ALA A 171 -5.99 -15.90 4.11
N GLN A 172 -4.86 -15.18 3.91
CA GLN A 172 -4.44 -14.70 2.59
C GLN A 172 -3.83 -15.82 1.72
N HIS A 173 -3.65 -17.03 2.28
CA HIS A 173 -2.96 -18.15 1.64
C HIS A 173 -3.87 -19.32 1.24
N SER A 174 -5.18 -19.24 1.52
CA SER A 174 -6.12 -20.30 1.17
C SER A 174 -6.84 -19.97 -0.14
N ILE A 175 -6.16 -20.12 -1.28
CA ILE A 175 -6.75 -20.64 -2.53
C ILE A 175 -5.59 -21.16 -3.40
N GLU A 176 -5.67 -22.47 -3.65
CA GLU A 176 -5.05 -23.25 -4.73
C GLU A 176 -3.52 -23.37 -4.82
N GLY A 177 -3.03 -24.55 -4.40
CA GLY A 177 -2.27 -25.40 -5.31
C GLY A 177 -0.81 -25.04 -5.57
N GLY A 178 0.06 -25.34 -4.60
CA GLY A 178 1.35 -25.97 -4.91
C GLY A 178 2.51 -25.10 -5.40
N GLU A 179 2.44 -23.77 -5.32
CA GLU A 179 3.63 -22.92 -5.52
C GLU A 179 3.98 -22.17 -4.25
N SER A 180 5.15 -22.50 -3.69
CA SER A 180 5.92 -21.77 -2.67
C SER A 180 5.28 -20.49 -2.15
N LEU A 181 4.93 -20.50 -0.84
CA LEU A 181 4.55 -19.35 -0.03
C LEU A 181 5.16 -18.04 -0.57
N SER A 182 4.31 -17.06 -0.91
CA SER A 182 4.77 -15.71 -1.22
C SER A 182 5.54 -15.22 0.01
N SER A 183 6.83 -14.91 -0.18
CA SER A 183 7.69 -14.40 0.88
C SER A 183 7.30 -12.98 1.30
N GLU A 184 6.44 -12.29 0.53
CA GLU A 184 5.95 -10.96 0.83
C GLU A 184 4.43 -10.96 1.00
N ALA A 185 3.93 -10.15 1.92
CA ALA A 185 2.51 -9.96 2.18
C ALA A 185 2.01 -8.63 1.60
N PHE A 186 0.85 -8.65 0.94
CA PHE A 186 0.20 -7.43 0.48
C PHE A 186 -0.22 -6.54 1.66
N GLU A 187 0.08 -5.24 1.58
CA GLU A 187 -0.35 -4.25 2.57
C GLU A 187 -1.41 -3.31 1.98
N LEU A 188 -1.09 -2.62 0.88
CA LEU A 188 -2.04 -1.77 0.15
C LEU A 188 -1.60 -1.46 -1.27
N ALA A 189 -2.57 -1.11 -2.11
CA ALA A 189 -2.38 -0.53 -3.43
C ALA A 189 -3.38 0.62 -3.65
N THR A 190 -2.91 1.65 -4.36
CA THR A 190 -3.70 2.79 -4.81
C THR A 190 -3.63 2.84 -6.32
N GLU A 191 -4.78 2.74 -6.98
CA GLU A 191 -4.90 2.82 -8.43
C GLU A 191 -5.73 4.05 -8.82
N ARG A 192 -5.11 5.01 -9.51
CA ARG A 192 -5.78 6.23 -9.93
C ARG A 192 -6.51 6.02 -11.24
N LEU A 193 -7.81 6.36 -11.25
CA LEU A 193 -8.58 6.42 -12.48
C LEU A 193 -8.29 7.72 -13.24
N THR A 194 -7.32 7.65 -14.15
CA THR A 194 -6.92 8.78 -15.00
C THR A 194 -7.90 9.03 -16.14
N ASP A 195 -8.46 7.97 -16.74
CA ASP A 195 -9.51 8.09 -17.74
C ASP A 195 -10.89 8.14 -17.08
N GLN A 196 -11.33 9.38 -16.80
CA GLN A 196 -12.54 9.63 -16.03
C GLN A 196 -13.83 9.21 -16.76
N ILE A 197 -13.79 8.92 -18.07
CA ILE A 197 -15.01 8.53 -18.81
C ILE A 197 -15.45 7.10 -18.49
N TYR A 198 -14.57 6.27 -17.91
CA TYR A 198 -14.81 4.85 -17.59
C TYR A 198 -15.00 4.58 -16.11
N ILE A 199 -15.07 5.60 -15.25
CA ILE A 199 -15.14 5.43 -13.79
C ILE A 199 -16.26 4.47 -13.39
N GLY A 200 -17.48 4.72 -13.87
CA GLY A 200 -18.60 3.86 -13.52
C GLY A 200 -18.51 2.46 -14.11
N GLN A 201 -17.90 2.28 -15.28
CA GLN A 201 -17.66 0.94 -15.81
C GLN A 201 -16.69 0.17 -14.91
N VAL A 202 -15.59 0.79 -14.47
CA VAL A 202 -14.60 0.14 -13.60
C VAL A 202 -15.23 -0.22 -12.25
N ILE A 203 -15.91 0.73 -11.60
CA ILE A 203 -16.54 0.49 -10.29
C ILE A 203 -17.60 -0.62 -10.38
N ILE A 204 -18.45 -0.61 -11.41
CA ILE A 204 -19.47 -1.65 -11.55
C ILE A 204 -18.85 -3.01 -11.88
N LEU A 205 -17.81 -3.05 -12.71
CA LEU A 205 -17.11 -4.31 -12.98
C LEU A 205 -16.52 -4.90 -11.69
N ASP A 206 -15.99 -4.07 -10.80
CA ASP A 206 -15.55 -4.53 -9.48
C ASP A 206 -16.71 -5.10 -8.65
N ILE A 207 -17.90 -4.49 -8.67
CA ILE A 207 -19.08 -5.09 -8.01
C ILE A 207 -19.41 -6.44 -8.65
N PHE A 208 -19.55 -6.49 -9.97
CA PHE A 208 -19.95 -7.70 -10.70
C PHE A 208 -19.02 -8.87 -10.41
N ASN A 209 -17.70 -8.64 -10.44
CA ASN A 209 -16.69 -9.65 -10.13
C ASN A 209 -16.72 -10.15 -8.67
N ASN A 210 -17.46 -9.47 -7.80
CA ASN A 210 -17.52 -9.75 -6.37
C ASN A 210 -18.91 -10.19 -5.87
N VAL A 211 -19.94 -10.15 -6.73
CA VAL A 211 -21.32 -10.57 -6.45
C VAL A 211 -21.46 -12.09 -6.27
N ASP A 212 -20.62 -12.90 -6.92
CA ASP A 212 -20.70 -14.36 -6.80
C ASP A 212 -20.17 -14.92 -5.45
N ASP A 213 -20.71 -16.10 -5.11
CA ASP A 213 -20.76 -16.79 -3.81
C ASP A 213 -19.40 -16.99 -3.10
N HIS A 214 -19.14 -16.14 -2.11
CA HIS A 214 -18.06 -16.30 -1.15
C HIS A 214 -18.63 -16.32 0.28
N PRO A 215 -18.75 -17.50 0.93
CA PRO A 215 -19.27 -17.59 2.29
C PRO A 215 -18.45 -16.78 3.31
N GLU A 216 -17.22 -16.41 2.96
CA GLU A 216 -16.29 -15.63 3.78
C GLU A 216 -16.23 -14.13 3.39
N ARG A 217 -17.18 -13.62 2.57
CA ARG A 217 -17.16 -12.23 2.07
C ARG A 217 -16.99 -11.18 3.16
N HIS A 218 -17.63 -11.36 4.31
CA HIS A 218 -17.48 -10.44 5.45
C HIS A 218 -16.40 -10.88 6.45
N ALA A 219 -15.89 -12.11 6.31
CA ALA A 219 -14.85 -12.71 7.13
C ALA A 219 -15.10 -12.48 8.64
N LEU A 220 -16.34 -12.73 9.09
CA LEU A 220 -16.79 -12.41 10.46
C LEU A 220 -15.99 -13.11 11.54
N ASP A 221 -15.42 -14.26 11.21
CA ASP A 221 -14.57 -15.13 12.01
C ASP A 221 -13.09 -14.74 11.95
N VAL A 222 -12.66 -14.01 10.93
CA VAL A 222 -11.29 -13.50 10.84
C VAL A 222 -11.06 -12.36 11.82
N ASP A 223 -10.02 -12.50 12.63
CA ASP A 223 -9.50 -11.46 13.50
C ASP A 223 -8.61 -10.50 12.70
N GLU A 224 -9.03 -9.23 12.63
CA GLU A 224 -8.24 -8.19 11.97
C GLU A 224 -7.16 -7.63 12.92
N GLY A 225 -7.12 -8.11 14.17
CA GLY A 225 -6.29 -7.59 15.24
C GLY A 225 -6.92 -6.37 15.92
N GLU A 226 -6.17 -5.82 16.86
CA GLU A 226 -6.56 -4.63 17.61
C GLU A 226 -6.04 -3.36 16.92
N PRO A 227 -6.87 -2.31 16.83
CA PRO A 227 -6.43 -1.03 16.32
C PRO A 227 -5.26 -0.51 17.16
N PRO A 228 -4.26 0.14 16.53
CA PRO A 228 -3.11 0.67 17.25
C PRO A 228 -3.57 1.66 18.31
N SER A 229 -2.90 1.64 19.47
CA SER A 229 -3.10 2.67 20.50
C SER A 229 -2.95 4.06 19.89
N SER A 230 -3.79 5.00 20.31
CA SER A 230 -3.63 6.42 19.96
C SER A 230 -2.31 7.00 20.47
N ASP A 231 -1.70 6.36 21.47
CA ASP A 231 -0.47 6.80 22.08
C ASP A 231 0.73 6.32 21.26
N LEU A 232 1.47 7.28 20.71
CA LEU A 232 2.75 7.01 20.06
C LEU A 232 3.76 6.47 21.08
N PRO A 233 4.62 5.52 20.68
CA PRO A 233 5.61 4.95 21.60
C PRO A 233 6.58 6.02 22.08
N THR A 234 6.92 5.98 23.37
CA THR A 234 7.89 6.89 23.98
C THR A 234 9.32 6.56 23.52
N GLU A 235 10.25 7.52 23.67
CA GLU A 235 11.67 7.30 23.40
C GLU A 235 12.23 6.07 24.16
N GLU A 236 11.88 5.94 25.44
CA GLU A 236 12.31 4.83 26.30
C GLU A 236 11.79 3.50 25.75
N GLN A 237 10.51 3.43 25.36
CA GLN A 237 9.93 2.22 24.77
C GLN A 237 10.62 1.83 23.46
N ILE A 238 10.92 2.80 22.59
CA ILE A 238 11.62 2.56 21.33
C ILE A 238 13.03 2.04 21.60
N ARG A 239 13.76 2.69 22.53
CA ARG A 239 15.12 2.29 22.91
C ARG A 239 15.15 0.87 23.47
N ASP A 240 14.24 0.56 24.38
CA ASP A 240 14.14 -0.76 25.01
C ASP A 240 13.82 -1.85 23.97
N GLN A 241 12.91 -1.56 23.04
CA GLN A 241 12.59 -2.47 21.94
C GLN A 241 13.82 -2.73 21.05
N LEU A 242 14.52 -1.69 20.59
CA LEU A 242 15.73 -1.86 19.77
C LEU A 242 16.84 -2.62 20.52
N GLY A 243 17.02 -2.34 21.81
CA GLY A 243 17.96 -3.05 22.68
C GLY A 243 17.62 -4.53 22.81
N GLN A 244 16.33 -4.85 22.96
CA GLN A 244 15.85 -6.22 23.03
C GLN A 244 16.09 -6.96 21.71
N GLU A 245 15.76 -6.37 20.57
CA GLU A 245 15.99 -6.96 19.24
C GLU A 245 17.47 -7.26 19.00
N THR A 246 18.35 -6.32 19.38
CA THR A 246 19.81 -6.49 19.28
C THR A 246 20.31 -7.65 20.15
N SER A 247 19.81 -7.74 21.39
CA SER A 247 20.25 -8.75 22.36
C SER A 247 19.76 -10.15 22.00
N VAL A 248 18.50 -10.26 21.55
CA VAL A 248 17.86 -11.54 21.20
C VAL A 248 18.36 -12.06 19.86
N GLY A 249 18.52 -11.17 18.87
CA GLY A 249 18.98 -11.54 17.53
C GLY A 249 20.48 -11.83 17.44
N GLY A 250 21.27 -11.48 18.48
CA GLY A 250 22.73 -11.59 18.44
C GLY A 250 23.36 -10.76 17.30
N CYS A 251 22.65 -9.73 16.85
CA CYS A 251 23.01 -8.94 15.68
C CYS A 251 24.18 -7.99 16.03
N SER A 252 25.40 -8.38 15.68
CA SER A 252 26.57 -7.49 15.71
C SER A 252 26.89 -7.07 14.29
N LEU A 253 27.10 -5.76 14.08
CA LEU A 253 27.56 -5.26 12.78
C LEU A 253 28.99 -5.76 12.54
N ASP A 254 29.24 -6.24 11.31
CA ASP A 254 30.56 -6.71 10.92
C ASP A 254 31.58 -5.54 10.89
N PRO A 255 32.81 -5.72 11.40
CA PRO A 255 33.82 -4.66 11.46
C PRO A 255 34.21 -4.06 10.10
N THR A 256 33.88 -4.72 8.99
CA THR A 256 34.11 -4.20 7.64
C THR A 256 33.17 -3.06 7.26
N PHE A 257 32.06 -2.88 7.97
CA PHE A 257 31.16 -1.75 7.76
C PHE A 257 31.65 -0.52 8.50
N GLN A 258 31.61 0.58 7.78
CA GLN A 258 31.79 1.92 8.30
C GLN A 258 30.42 2.54 8.47
N VAL A 259 30.24 3.19 9.62
CA VAL A 259 29.05 3.99 9.92
C VAL A 259 29.48 5.44 9.99
N SER A 260 28.80 6.29 9.23
CA SER A 260 29.00 7.73 9.26
C SER A 260 27.67 8.42 9.41
N GLN A 261 27.68 9.53 10.15
CA GLN A 261 26.51 10.37 10.34
C GLN A 261 26.80 11.74 9.75
N ASP A 262 25.94 12.18 8.83
CA ASP A 262 25.98 13.52 8.25
C ASP A 262 24.59 14.15 8.41
N ALA A 263 24.50 15.14 9.31
CA ALA A 263 23.25 15.77 9.73
C ALA A 263 22.17 14.74 10.12
N ASP A 264 21.09 14.67 9.35
CA ASP A 264 19.91 13.81 9.57
C ASP A 264 20.03 12.43 8.90
N ILE A 265 21.21 12.10 8.35
CA ILE A 265 21.44 10.90 7.55
C ILE A 265 22.50 10.02 8.23
N VAL A 266 22.15 8.76 8.46
CA VAL A 266 23.13 7.73 8.84
C VAL A 266 23.43 6.89 7.61
N THR A 267 24.71 6.78 7.25
CA THR A 267 25.18 5.93 6.15
C THR A 267 25.93 4.74 6.72
N VAL A 268 25.56 3.53 6.29
CA VAL A 268 26.25 2.28 6.63
C VAL A 268 26.79 1.66 5.35
N THR A 269 28.09 1.44 5.26
CA THR A 269 28.72 0.95 4.03
C THR A 269 29.98 0.11 4.29
N ASN A 270 30.15 -0.97 3.54
CA ASN A 270 31.44 -1.68 3.41
C ASN A 270 32.14 -1.36 2.07
N THR A 271 31.66 -0.31 1.38
CA THR A 271 32.17 0.09 0.07
C THR A 271 33.40 0.97 0.24
N PRO A 272 34.55 0.63 -0.40
CA PRO A 272 35.74 1.46 -0.32
C PRO A 272 35.49 2.87 -0.86
N GLU A 273 36.13 3.87 -0.25
CA GLU A 273 36.02 5.26 -0.66
C GLU A 273 36.34 5.46 -2.16
N GLY A 274 35.52 6.25 -2.85
CA GLY A 274 35.63 6.49 -4.29
C GLY A 274 35.10 5.36 -5.19
N LYS A 275 34.59 4.26 -4.63
CA LYS A 275 33.92 3.18 -5.38
C LYS A 275 32.40 3.27 -5.29
N THR A 276 31.73 2.70 -6.29
CA THR A 276 30.28 2.51 -6.29
C THR A 276 29.94 1.15 -5.69
N SER A 277 28.98 1.09 -4.79
CA SER A 277 28.56 -0.18 -4.19
C SER A 277 27.80 -1.07 -5.17
N ASP A 278 27.89 -2.38 -5.00
CA ASP A 278 27.07 -3.33 -5.76
C ASP A 278 25.59 -3.13 -5.43
N ILE A 279 25.27 -2.95 -4.15
CA ILE A 279 23.91 -2.81 -3.63
C ILE A 279 23.78 -1.46 -2.92
N GLN A 280 22.71 -0.71 -3.19
CA GLN A 280 22.44 0.53 -2.48
C GLN A 280 20.96 0.83 -2.34
N TYR A 281 20.53 1.26 -1.15
CA TYR A 281 19.14 1.59 -0.84
C TYR A 281 18.99 2.77 0.10
N ILE A 282 17.84 3.41 0.01
CA ILE A 282 17.34 4.39 0.98
C ILE A 282 16.34 3.68 1.90
N VAL A 283 16.57 3.81 3.21
CA VAL A 283 15.76 3.22 4.27
C VAL A 283 15.18 4.34 5.13
N HIS A 284 13.87 4.36 5.32
CA HIS A 284 13.19 5.33 6.18
C HIS A 284 12.77 4.68 7.49
N ALA A 285 13.24 5.20 8.62
CA ALA A 285 12.81 4.77 9.94
C ALA A 285 11.56 5.57 10.37
N ALA A 286 10.39 5.20 9.85
CA ALA A 286 9.16 5.97 10.04
C ALA A 286 8.71 6.03 11.51
N PHE A 287 8.96 4.97 12.28
CA PHE A 287 8.64 4.92 13.71
C PHE A 287 9.41 5.95 14.56
N LEU A 288 10.52 6.52 14.05
CA LEU A 288 11.29 7.56 14.73
C LEU A 288 10.75 8.97 14.49
N SER A 289 9.76 9.15 13.61
CA SER A 289 9.32 10.48 13.15
C SER A 289 8.79 11.36 14.29
N SER A 290 8.15 10.77 15.30
CA SER A 290 7.60 11.50 16.45
C SER A 290 8.68 12.11 17.36
N ILE A 291 9.89 11.53 17.34
CA ILE A 291 11.03 11.94 18.17
C ILE A 291 12.20 12.47 17.34
N ARG A 292 11.94 12.83 16.06
CA ARG A 292 12.94 13.22 15.06
C ARG A 292 13.89 14.30 15.56
N ASP A 293 13.36 15.35 16.17
CA ASP A 293 14.14 16.53 16.58
C ASP A 293 14.78 16.39 17.99
N ALA A 294 14.51 15.28 18.68
CA ALA A 294 15.04 14.99 20.02
C ALA A 294 16.05 13.81 19.96
N ALA A 295 15.65 12.63 20.41
CA ALA A 295 16.52 11.44 20.44
C ALA A 295 16.64 10.71 19.09
N GLY A 296 15.84 11.11 18.09
CA GLY A 296 15.79 10.51 16.76
C GLY A 296 17.17 10.18 16.16
N PRO A 297 18.12 11.13 16.07
CA PRO A 297 19.42 10.88 15.43
C PRO A 297 20.21 9.76 16.11
N SER A 298 20.20 9.69 17.44
CA SER A 298 20.90 8.63 18.19
C SER A 298 20.28 7.25 17.97
N LEU A 299 18.94 7.18 17.94
CA LEU A 299 18.21 5.95 17.71
C LEU A 299 18.24 5.52 16.25
N LEU A 300 18.42 6.46 15.31
CA LEU A 300 18.61 6.16 13.89
C LEU A 300 19.90 5.39 13.66
N GLU A 301 20.99 5.75 14.34
CA GLU A 301 22.25 5.01 14.26
C GLU A 301 22.07 3.58 14.79
N SER A 302 21.46 3.41 15.97
CA SER A 302 21.16 2.07 16.51
C SER A 302 20.27 1.24 15.57
N THR A 303 19.27 1.89 14.96
CA THR A 303 18.38 1.27 13.96
C THR A 303 19.15 0.84 12.72
N ALA A 304 20.05 1.68 12.22
CA ALA A 304 20.88 1.41 11.05
C ALA A 304 21.85 0.24 11.30
N HIS A 305 22.46 0.19 12.49
CA HIS A 305 23.28 -0.93 12.94
C HIS A 305 22.47 -2.24 12.96
N LEU A 306 21.32 -2.24 13.62
CA LEU A 306 20.49 -3.43 13.78
C LEU A 306 19.99 -3.95 12.41
N PHE A 307 19.44 -3.07 11.56
CA PHE A 307 18.94 -3.45 10.24
C PHE A 307 20.04 -3.97 9.31
N THR A 308 21.24 -3.36 9.34
CA THR A 308 22.34 -3.84 8.51
C THR A 308 22.86 -5.18 9.03
N ALA A 309 23.01 -5.33 10.35
CA ALA A 309 23.48 -6.57 10.97
C ALA A 309 22.51 -7.74 10.73
N SER A 310 21.19 -7.50 10.77
CA SER A 310 20.18 -8.53 10.51
C SER A 310 20.12 -9.01 9.06
N MET A 311 20.65 -8.22 8.11
CA MET A 311 20.77 -8.63 6.70
C MET A 311 22.16 -9.11 6.30
N PHE A 312 23.20 -8.74 7.06
CA PHE A 312 24.60 -8.94 6.65
C PHE A 312 24.98 -10.42 6.49
N SER A 313 24.43 -11.32 7.31
CA SER A 313 24.66 -12.77 7.20
C SER A 313 24.38 -13.33 5.81
N HIS A 314 23.58 -12.62 5.01
CA HIS A 314 23.22 -13.01 3.66
C HIS A 314 24.15 -12.42 2.60
N LEU A 315 24.85 -11.31 2.88
CA LEU A 315 25.64 -10.58 1.89
C LEU A 315 26.80 -11.44 1.37
N PRO A 316 26.91 -11.67 0.04
CA PRO A 316 28.02 -12.42 -0.52
C PRO A 316 29.35 -11.72 -0.21
N ALA A 317 30.38 -12.49 0.14
CA ALA A 317 31.69 -11.95 0.54
C ALA A 317 32.36 -11.04 -0.51
N ASN A 318 31.93 -11.13 -1.77
CA ASN A 318 32.44 -10.32 -2.89
C ASN A 318 31.57 -9.10 -3.23
N LYS A 319 30.51 -8.83 -2.46
CA LYS A 319 29.56 -7.74 -2.72
C LYS A 319 29.71 -6.60 -1.73
N THR A 320 29.56 -5.39 -2.25
CA THR A 320 29.57 -4.15 -1.49
C THR A 320 28.16 -3.57 -1.35
N LEU A 321 27.84 -3.07 -0.17
CA LEU A 321 26.54 -2.55 0.23
C LEU A 321 26.70 -1.13 0.77
N THR A 322 25.80 -0.22 0.37
CA THR A 322 25.66 1.12 0.96
C THR A 322 24.20 1.41 1.27
N LEU A 323 23.86 1.54 2.55
CA LEU A 323 22.53 1.90 3.01
C LEU A 323 22.53 3.31 3.57
N LYS A 324 21.53 4.12 3.20
CA LYS A 324 21.30 5.45 3.76
C LYS A 324 19.99 5.47 4.52
N PHE A 325 20.06 5.86 5.78
CA PHE A 325 18.93 5.87 6.72
C PHE A 325 18.48 7.30 7.00
N PHE A 326 17.17 7.48 7.05
CA PHE A 326 16.54 8.79 7.25
C PHE A 326 15.36 8.67 8.21
N ILE A 327 15.14 9.72 9.00
CA ILE A 327 13.88 9.90 9.73
C ILE A 327 12.97 10.81 8.89
N PRO A 328 11.82 10.31 8.41
CA PRO A 328 10.90 11.15 7.65
C PRO A 328 10.29 12.23 8.56
N LYS A 329 9.88 13.35 7.96
CA LYS A 329 9.26 14.48 8.70
C LYS A 329 7.88 14.14 9.28
N SER A 330 7.25 13.10 8.76
CA SER A 330 5.95 12.63 9.19
C SER A 330 6.01 11.10 9.29
N PRO A 331 5.38 10.49 10.32
CA PRO A 331 5.28 9.03 10.44
C PRO A 331 4.46 8.42 9.30
N SER A 332 3.54 9.20 8.72
CA SER A 332 2.78 8.78 7.57
C SER A 332 3.64 8.84 6.30
N CYS A 333 3.51 7.87 5.40
CA CYS A 333 4.16 7.89 4.08
C CYS A 333 3.84 9.14 3.21
N LYS A 334 2.91 10.01 3.66
CA LYS A 334 2.43 11.28 3.08
C LYS A 334 3.48 12.21 2.46
N THR A 335 4.73 12.20 2.92
CA THR A 335 5.72 13.23 2.56
C THR A 335 6.95 12.68 1.89
N LYS A 336 6.80 11.70 1.01
CA LYS A 336 7.82 11.43 -0.01
C LYS A 336 7.61 12.33 -1.21
N LYS A 337 7.57 13.65 -0.96
CA LYS A 337 7.67 14.63 -2.04
C LYS A 337 9.02 14.42 -2.72
N ARG A 338 8.98 14.38 -4.06
CA ARG A 338 9.96 14.47 -5.15
C ARG A 338 11.33 15.16 -4.89
N THR A 339 11.59 15.69 -3.70
CA THR A 339 12.77 16.47 -3.30
C THR A 339 14.07 15.66 -3.19
N GLU A 340 14.03 14.32 -3.28
CA GLU A 340 15.23 13.48 -3.42
C GLU A 340 15.43 12.92 -4.83
N LYS A 341 14.77 13.51 -5.85
CA LYS A 341 15.27 13.38 -7.23
C LYS A 341 16.67 14.01 -7.28
N ILE A 342 17.73 13.19 -7.20
CA ILE A 342 18.81 13.09 -8.21
C ILE A 342 20.13 12.46 -7.70
N LEU A 343 20.41 12.26 -6.40
CA LEU A 343 21.80 11.88 -6.00
C LEU A 343 22.08 10.43 -5.59
N PHE A 344 21.07 9.54 -5.48
CA PHE A 344 21.32 8.17 -5.01
C PHE A 344 20.44 7.13 -5.72
N PRO A 345 20.91 6.49 -6.82
CA PRO A 345 20.10 5.52 -7.55
C PRO A 345 19.94 4.22 -6.75
N SER A 346 18.89 4.10 -5.94
CA SER A 346 18.63 2.95 -5.07
C SER A 346 18.28 1.69 -5.85
N ALA A 347 19.24 0.77 -6.00
CA ALA A 347 19.05 -0.55 -6.60
C ALA A 347 20.37 -1.37 -6.64
N PRO A 348 20.28 -2.71 -6.71
CA PRO A 348 21.40 -3.60 -6.96
C PRO A 348 21.90 -3.41 -8.39
N CYS A 349 23.21 -3.51 -8.57
CA CYS A 349 23.89 -3.40 -9.84
C CYS A 349 23.94 -4.77 -10.52
N THR A 350 23.19 -4.92 -11.60
CA THR A 350 23.11 -6.15 -12.38
C THR A 350 23.90 -5.98 -13.68
N LYS A 351 24.79 -6.93 -13.97
CA LYS A 351 25.52 -6.97 -15.24
C LYS A 351 24.70 -7.73 -16.27
N PHE A 352 24.37 -7.06 -17.37
CA PHE A 352 23.72 -7.70 -18.50
C PHE A 352 24.77 -8.19 -19.49
N PRO A 353 24.69 -9.45 -19.97
CA PRO A 353 25.42 -9.82 -21.17
C PRO A 353 24.89 -8.92 -22.29
N ALA A 354 25.74 -8.06 -22.82
CA ALA A 354 25.41 -7.41 -24.08
C ALA A 354 25.56 -8.48 -25.19
N GLY A 355 24.87 -8.29 -26.33
CA GLY A 355 24.99 -9.21 -27.47
C GLY A 355 26.45 -9.44 -27.86
N ASP A 356 26.71 -10.51 -28.64
CA ASP A 356 28.03 -11.13 -28.87
C ASP A 356 29.24 -10.18 -29.15
N ASP A 357 29.01 -8.91 -29.51
CA ASP A 357 30.04 -7.91 -29.81
C ASP A 357 30.07 -6.67 -28.89
N GLN A 358 29.38 -6.66 -27.74
CA GLN A 358 29.41 -5.53 -26.81
C GLN A 358 29.88 -5.91 -25.39
N PRO A 359 30.60 -5.01 -24.69
CA PRO A 359 30.96 -5.24 -23.30
C PRO A 359 29.69 -5.30 -22.43
N PRO A 360 29.67 -6.16 -21.39
CA PRO A 360 28.56 -6.25 -20.46
C PRO A 360 28.21 -4.87 -19.89
N THR A 361 26.96 -4.45 -20.04
CA THR A 361 26.50 -3.16 -19.49
C THR A 361 25.96 -3.39 -18.09
N ALA A 362 26.53 -2.71 -17.10
CA ALA A 362 26.03 -2.70 -15.74
C ALA A 362 24.84 -1.74 -15.64
N LYS A 363 23.68 -2.24 -15.23
CA LYS A 363 22.48 -1.42 -14.96
C LYS A 363 21.99 -1.68 -13.54
N ARG A 364 21.59 -0.62 -12.85
CA ARG A 364 20.89 -0.75 -11.57
C ARG A 364 19.41 -1.02 -11.82
N ILE A 365 18.88 -2.06 -11.18
CA ILE A 365 17.49 -2.46 -11.35
C ILE A 365 16.85 -2.58 -9.98
N SER A 366 15.83 -1.76 -9.74
CA SER A 366 15.04 -1.84 -8.52
C SER A 366 14.29 -3.16 -8.47
N PRO A 367 14.23 -3.84 -7.32
CA PRO A 367 13.53 -5.10 -7.19
C PRO A 367 12.01 -4.80 -7.13
N GLN A 368 11.38 -4.74 -8.31
CA GLN A 368 9.95 -4.41 -8.46
C GLN A 368 9.03 -5.61 -8.22
N LYS A 369 9.55 -6.84 -8.30
CA LYS A 369 8.81 -8.09 -8.05
C LYS A 369 9.66 -9.05 -7.20
N PRO A 370 9.04 -10.04 -6.53
CA PRO A 370 9.76 -11.05 -5.76
C PRO A 370 10.84 -11.74 -6.61
N GLU A 371 11.90 -12.24 -5.96
CA GLU A 371 13.16 -12.68 -6.58
C GLU A 371 13.00 -13.61 -7.79
N LYS A 372 11.98 -14.48 -7.78
CA LYS A 372 11.69 -15.44 -8.86
C LYS A 372 11.45 -14.79 -10.22
N TYR A 373 11.11 -13.50 -10.25
CA TYR A 373 10.81 -12.78 -11.48
C TYR A 373 12.00 -11.98 -12.03
N ILE A 374 13.06 -11.76 -11.24
CA ILE A 374 14.24 -10.99 -11.67
C ILE A 374 15.05 -11.79 -12.70
N ILE A 375 15.24 -13.09 -12.49
CA ILE A 375 16.02 -13.96 -13.40
C ILE A 375 15.33 -14.14 -14.77
N ASN A 376 14.00 -14.16 -14.80
CA ASN A 376 13.19 -14.32 -16.01
C ASN A 376 12.97 -13.01 -16.80
N SER A 377 13.48 -11.87 -16.30
CA SER A 377 13.29 -10.56 -16.93
C SER A 377 14.22 -10.29 -18.13
N LYS A 378 14.94 -11.30 -18.64
CA LYS A 378 15.65 -11.23 -19.93
C LYS A 378 14.64 -11.01 -21.08
N GLY A 379 14.27 -9.74 -21.30
CA GLY A 379 13.56 -9.29 -22.49
C GLY A 379 12.11 -8.83 -22.31
N LYS A 380 11.47 -9.03 -21.15
CA LYS A 380 10.12 -8.50 -20.91
C LYS A 380 10.20 -7.17 -20.18
N SER A 381 9.52 -6.16 -20.71
CA SER A 381 9.20 -4.90 -20.04
C SER A 381 8.58 -5.24 -18.69
N CYS A 382 9.36 -5.20 -17.62
CA CYS A 382 8.78 -5.10 -16.29
C CYS A 382 8.10 -3.75 -16.25
N ASP A 383 6.84 -3.71 -15.86
CA ASP A 383 6.19 -2.46 -15.53
C ASP A 383 6.94 -1.85 -14.32
N LEU A 384 7.44 -0.62 -14.47
CA LEU A 384 8.38 -0.05 -13.49
C LEU A 384 7.70 1.10 -12.73
N PHE A 385 7.55 0.92 -11.42
CA PHE A 385 7.53 2.04 -10.48
C PHE A 385 8.85 2.78 -10.57
N ARG A 386 8.82 4.11 -10.70
CA ARG A 386 10.04 4.93 -10.78
C ARG A 386 10.74 5.03 -9.42
N MET A 387 10.02 4.84 -8.31
CA MET A 387 10.57 4.89 -6.97
C MET A 387 10.38 3.58 -6.22
N PHE A 388 11.45 3.12 -5.57
CA PHE A 388 11.46 1.99 -4.64
C PHE A 388 12.22 2.42 -3.38
N THR A 389 11.63 2.21 -2.21
CA THR A 389 12.29 2.53 -0.93
C THR A 389 11.82 1.59 0.18
N VAL A 390 12.70 1.37 1.15
CA VAL A 390 12.43 0.54 2.32
C VAL A 390 11.93 1.43 3.45
N VAL A 391 10.89 1.01 4.16
CA VAL A 391 10.35 1.72 5.32
C VAL A 391 10.30 0.77 6.51
N LEU A 392 10.87 1.20 7.64
CA LEU A 392 10.75 0.52 8.92
C LEU A 392 9.57 1.13 9.67
N ASP A 393 8.54 0.33 9.92
CA ASP A 393 7.26 0.80 10.48
C ASP A 393 7.23 0.83 12.01
N ARG A 394 8.08 0.05 12.67
CA ARG A 394 8.19 -0.11 14.12
C ARG A 394 9.61 -0.46 14.54
N ALA A 395 9.92 -0.34 15.83
CA ALA A 395 11.24 -0.67 16.36
C ALA A 395 11.54 -2.19 16.38
N LYS A 396 10.52 -3.04 16.56
CA LYS A 396 10.63 -4.51 16.51
C LYS A 396 10.65 -5.10 15.10
N PHE A 397 11.28 -4.41 14.15
CA PHE A 397 11.21 -4.78 12.73
C PHE A 397 11.99 -6.07 12.37
N VAL A 398 12.74 -6.67 13.30
CA VAL A 398 13.46 -7.94 13.07
C VAL A 398 12.62 -9.13 13.53
N SER A 399 12.00 -9.05 14.70
CA SER A 399 11.15 -10.11 15.27
C SER A 399 9.70 -10.06 14.80
N GLU A 400 9.21 -8.90 14.37
CA GLU A 400 7.91 -8.72 13.75
C GLU A 400 8.09 -8.34 12.28
N ALA A 401 7.03 -8.47 11.47
CA ALA A 401 7.05 -8.13 10.05
C ALA A 401 7.08 -6.61 9.80
N GLY A 402 8.08 -5.89 10.33
CA GLY A 402 8.11 -4.43 10.43
C GLY A 402 8.78 -3.68 9.26
N VAL A 403 9.00 -4.36 8.14
CA VAL A 403 9.67 -3.80 6.96
C VAL A 403 8.70 -3.73 5.78
N TYR A 404 8.48 -2.54 5.25
CA TYR A 404 7.72 -2.31 4.03
C TYR A 404 8.61 -1.98 2.85
N PHE A 405 8.19 -2.45 1.68
CA PHE A 405 8.65 -1.99 0.39
C PHE A 405 7.61 -1.03 -0.19
N TYR A 406 8.00 0.22 -0.32
CA TYR A 406 7.14 1.28 -0.86
C TYR A 406 7.53 1.56 -2.30
N MET A 407 6.58 1.34 -3.21
CA MET A 407 6.73 1.49 -4.65
C MET A 407 5.73 2.52 -5.15
N THR A 408 6.18 3.50 -5.93
CA THR A 408 5.30 4.55 -6.48
C THR A 408 5.84 5.12 -7.79
N ASP A 409 5.08 6.04 -8.38
CA ASP A 409 5.33 6.65 -9.68
C ASP A 409 5.31 5.59 -10.79
N TRP A 410 4.17 4.91 -10.97
CA TRP A 410 4.04 3.91 -12.03
C TRP A 410 4.27 4.53 -13.39
N SER A 411 5.15 3.92 -14.19
CA SER A 411 5.43 4.35 -15.55
C SER A 411 4.87 3.36 -16.56
N SER A 412 3.82 3.78 -17.26
CA SER A 412 3.24 3.05 -18.40
C SER A 412 4.11 3.12 -19.67
N GLN A 413 5.22 3.86 -19.65
CA GLN A 413 6.08 4.08 -20.82
C GLN A 413 7.30 3.15 -20.84
N SER A 414 7.40 2.41 -21.94
CA SER A 414 8.44 1.45 -22.30
C SER A 414 9.88 1.98 -22.20
N ARG A 415 10.78 1.11 -21.74
CA ARG A 415 12.26 1.04 -21.91
C ARG A 415 13.15 2.24 -21.57
N ASP A 416 12.66 3.47 -21.57
CA ASP A 416 13.44 4.65 -21.20
C ASP A 416 12.49 5.75 -20.71
N PRO A 417 12.07 5.72 -19.43
CA PRO A 417 11.18 6.74 -18.90
C PRO A 417 11.90 8.09 -18.97
N ASP A 418 11.36 9.05 -19.72
CA ASP A 418 11.85 10.42 -19.68
C ASP A 418 11.79 10.91 -18.22
N PRO A 419 12.94 11.20 -17.58
CA PRO A 419 12.98 11.68 -16.19
C PRO A 419 12.32 13.06 -16.03
N TYR A 420 12.08 13.76 -17.15
CA TYR A 420 11.41 15.06 -17.25
C TYR A 420 9.94 14.96 -17.67
N SER A 421 9.40 13.77 -17.96
CA SER A 421 7.96 13.62 -18.21
C SER A 421 7.19 14.03 -16.95
N GLU A 422 6.38 15.08 -17.09
CA GLU A 422 5.66 15.74 -15.98
C GLU A 422 4.48 14.90 -15.47
N VAL A 423 3.96 13.97 -16.29
CA VAL A 423 2.79 13.14 -15.98
C VAL A 423 3.26 11.76 -15.55
N CYS A 424 3.49 11.58 -14.24
CA CYS A 424 3.61 10.26 -13.63
C CYS A 424 2.28 9.90 -12.97
N SER A 425 1.90 8.62 -13.01
CA SER A 425 0.81 8.14 -12.18
C SER A 425 1.28 8.09 -10.74
N ASP A 426 0.52 8.65 -9.78
CA ASP A 426 0.85 8.55 -8.36
C ASP A 426 0.42 7.19 -7.75
N ASP A 427 0.18 6.19 -8.61
CA ASP A 427 -0.13 4.83 -8.18
C ASP A 427 0.95 4.35 -7.21
N THR A 428 0.49 3.70 -6.16
CA THR A 428 1.34 3.28 -5.05
C THR A 428 1.05 1.84 -4.72
N GLU A 429 2.09 1.05 -4.52
CA GLU A 429 1.97 -0.31 -4.00
C GLU A 429 2.90 -0.45 -2.79
N ILE A 430 2.37 -1.05 -1.73
CA ILE A 430 3.11 -1.37 -0.52
C ILE A 430 2.94 -2.85 -0.24
N VAL A 431 4.09 -3.52 -0.10
CA VAL A 431 4.18 -4.90 0.32
C VAL A 431 5.08 -5.00 1.54
N ARG A 432 4.82 -5.98 2.39
CA ARG A 432 5.49 -6.20 3.67
C ARG A 432 6.42 -7.40 3.55
N GLY A 433 7.67 -7.24 3.97
CA GLY A 433 8.59 -8.36 4.19
C GLY A 433 8.19 -9.10 5.44
N VAL A 434 8.00 -10.42 5.34
CA VAL A 434 7.46 -11.25 6.44
C VAL A 434 8.54 -11.62 7.46
N ASP A 435 9.80 -11.62 7.04
CA ASP A 435 10.98 -11.82 7.86
C ASP A 435 12.22 -11.14 7.22
N MET A 436 13.33 -11.07 7.97
CA MET A 436 14.56 -10.45 7.45
C MET A 436 15.23 -11.25 6.32
N ASN A 437 14.96 -12.55 6.19
CA ASN A 437 15.47 -13.37 5.08
C ASN A 437 14.83 -12.94 3.76
N THR A 438 13.51 -12.78 3.77
CA THR A 438 12.71 -12.22 2.68
C THR A 438 13.20 -10.83 2.34
N VAL A 439 13.42 -10.00 3.36
CA VAL A 439 13.89 -8.64 3.13
C VAL A 439 15.26 -8.63 2.45
N ALA A 440 16.21 -9.44 2.95
CA ALA A 440 17.52 -9.60 2.35
C ALA A 440 17.40 -10.11 0.90
N GLY A 441 16.53 -11.08 0.65
CA GLY A 441 16.29 -11.61 -0.69
C GLY A 441 15.72 -10.56 -1.64
N ARG A 442 14.64 -9.89 -1.25
CA ARG A 442 14.05 -8.79 -2.02
C ARG A 442 15.06 -7.70 -2.34
N LEU A 443 15.97 -7.41 -1.42
CA LEU A 443 17.03 -6.42 -1.61
C LEU A 443 18.24 -6.95 -2.42
N GLY A 444 18.23 -8.20 -2.86
CA GLY A 444 19.32 -8.82 -3.64
C GLY A 444 20.59 -9.04 -2.82
N VAL A 445 20.44 -9.17 -1.49
CA VAL A 445 21.53 -9.38 -0.53
C VAL A 445 21.84 -10.88 -0.38
N VAL A 446 21.03 -11.80 -0.91
CA VAL A 446 21.25 -13.26 -0.80
C VAL A 446 21.92 -13.82 -2.08
N VAL A 447 22.71 -14.90 -1.94
CA VAL A 447 23.15 -15.73 -3.09
C VAL A 447 21.97 -16.57 -3.56
N LEU A 448 21.47 -16.34 -4.77
CA LEU A 448 20.60 -17.30 -5.44
C LEU A 448 21.48 -18.53 -5.74
N GLU A 449 21.24 -19.65 -5.07
CA GLU A 449 21.72 -20.93 -5.60
C GLU A 449 21.11 -21.09 -7.00
N GLU A 450 21.96 -21.28 -8.01
CA GLU A 450 21.58 -21.47 -9.42
C GLU A 450 20.78 -22.75 -9.65
#